data_AF-A0A819HZ97-F1
#
_entry.id   AF-A0A819HZ97-F1
#
_cell.length_a   1.000
_cell.length_b   1.000
_cell.length_c   1.000
_cell.angle_alpha   90.00
_cell.angle_beta   90.00
_cell.angle_gamma   90.00
#
_symmetry.space_group_name_H-M   'P 1'
#
loop_
_entity.id
_entity.type
_entity.pdbx_description
1 polymer ?
#
loop_
_entity_poly.entity_id
_entity_poly.type
_entity_poly.pdbx_seq_one_letter_code
_entity_poly.pdbx_strand_id
1 'polypeptide(L)'
;MDTMKDICDGELYRRVQESCQDTFITLSLNIDGIQLNKGSKKTIWPILLVVNEIPIKRRFSPENLILAGVWPGPTKPSRTHMAYFLKSTVTELTRLENGIGFYIPSQVSSSTDQIILIRVYLIGACCDKPAQALVQNLPEPIAAFGCERCELEVKYRFLSYSSKLIDT
;
A
#
# COMPACT_ATOMS: atom_id res chain seq x y z
N MET A 1 -25.12 13.15 -10.99
CA MET A 1 -24.28 12.00 -10.59
C MET A 1 -22.86 12.53 -10.45
N ASP A 2 -22.30 12.52 -9.23
CA ASP A 2 -20.87 12.74 -9.06
C ASP A 2 -20.12 11.67 -9.86
N THR A 3 -19.39 12.10 -10.88
CA THR A 3 -18.58 11.19 -11.69
C THR A 3 -17.25 11.02 -10.97
N MET A 4 -17.00 9.84 -10.40
CA MET A 4 -15.72 9.49 -9.79
C MET A 4 -14.64 9.44 -10.88
N LYS A 5 -13.66 10.35 -10.83
CA LYS A 5 -12.56 10.44 -11.81
C LYS A 5 -11.23 10.04 -11.20
N ASP A 6 -11.05 10.26 -9.91
CA ASP A 6 -9.80 10.02 -9.20
C ASP A 6 -10.04 9.51 -7.76
N ILE A 7 -8.97 9.06 -7.10
CA ILE A 7 -9.00 8.62 -5.71
C ILE A 7 -9.45 9.73 -4.76
N CYS A 8 -9.18 10.99 -5.09
CA CYS A 8 -9.60 12.16 -4.30
C CYS A 8 -11.11 12.43 -4.39
N ASP A 9 -11.83 11.86 -5.37
CA ASP A 9 -13.30 11.91 -5.42
C ASP A 9 -13.93 10.82 -4.54
N GLY A 10 -13.10 9.93 -3.99
CA GLY A 10 -13.52 8.76 -3.22
C GLY A 10 -14.08 9.13 -1.84
N GLU A 11 -14.91 8.24 -1.31
CA GLU A 11 -15.56 8.42 -0.01
C GLU A 11 -14.55 8.57 1.13
N LEU A 12 -13.44 7.83 1.11
CA LEU A 12 -12.40 7.93 2.13
C LEU A 12 -11.71 9.29 2.12
N TYR A 13 -11.45 9.87 0.94
CA TYR A 13 -10.88 11.20 0.83
C TYR A 13 -11.84 12.25 1.40
N ARG A 14 -13.14 12.18 1.04
CA ARG A 14 -14.17 13.07 1.58
C ARG A 14 -14.29 12.98 3.10
N ARG A 15 -14.21 11.78 3.67
CA ARG A 15 -14.19 11.59 5.14
C ARG A 15 -12.99 12.29 5.79
N VAL A 16 -11.80 12.23 5.19
CA VAL A 16 -10.64 12.98 5.69
C VAL A 16 -10.91 14.48 5.60
N GLN A 17 -11.43 14.96 4.47
CA GLN A 17 -11.75 16.37 4.27
C GLN A 17 -12.80 16.91 5.26
N GLU A 18 -13.79 16.10 5.63
CA GLU A 18 -14.83 16.47 6.60
C GLU A 18 -14.31 16.42 8.06
N SER A 19 -13.34 15.56 8.36
CA SER A 19 -12.83 15.34 9.72
C SER A 19 -11.59 16.17 10.07
N CYS A 20 -10.79 16.54 9.08
CA CYS A 20 -9.53 17.25 9.26
C CYS A 20 -9.71 18.76 9.01
N GLN A 21 -9.59 19.55 10.07
CA GLN A 21 -9.60 21.02 9.99
C GLN A 21 -8.24 21.62 9.59
N ASP A 22 -7.18 20.83 9.73
CA ASP A 22 -5.81 21.21 9.36
C ASP A 22 -5.54 21.00 7.86
N THR A 23 -4.40 21.48 7.37
CA THR A 23 -3.91 21.09 6.05
C THR A 23 -3.60 19.59 6.05
N PHE A 24 -4.00 18.87 5.01
CA PHE A 24 -3.73 17.44 4.91
C PHE A 24 -3.28 17.02 3.52
N ILE A 25 -2.62 15.86 3.50
CA ILE A 25 -2.19 15.14 2.30
C ILE A 25 -2.61 13.69 2.47
N THR A 26 -2.97 13.02 1.38
CA THR A 26 -3.32 11.60 1.41
C THR A 26 -2.33 10.77 0.59
N LEU A 27 -2.07 9.55 1.08
CA LEU A 27 -1.14 8.61 0.49
C LEU A 27 -1.85 7.36 -0.03
N SER A 28 -1.26 6.77 -1.06
CA SER A 28 -1.52 5.38 -1.45
C SER A 28 -0.22 4.57 -1.37
N LEU A 29 -0.32 3.35 -0.84
CA LEU A 29 0.80 2.44 -0.62
C LEU A 29 0.77 1.27 -1.61
N ASN A 30 1.93 0.82 -2.06
CA ASN A 30 2.10 -0.43 -2.79
C ASN A 30 3.25 -1.23 -2.19
N ILE A 31 3.02 -2.53 -2.01
CA ILE A 31 4.03 -3.50 -1.58
C ILE A 31 3.83 -4.76 -2.39
N ASP A 32 4.84 -5.14 -3.17
CA ASP A 32 4.81 -6.35 -3.98
C ASP A 32 6.23 -6.91 -4.20
N GLY A 33 6.31 -8.18 -4.54
CA GLY A 33 7.56 -8.88 -4.83
C GLY A 33 8.02 -8.68 -6.27
N ILE A 34 9.15 -7.98 -6.45
CA ILE A 34 9.78 -7.81 -7.76
C ILE A 34 10.88 -8.86 -7.92
N GLN A 35 10.83 -9.63 -9.01
CA GLN A 35 11.91 -10.56 -9.38
C GLN A 35 13.05 -9.81 -10.06
N LEU A 36 14.28 -10.03 -9.60
CA LEU A 36 15.46 -9.34 -10.15
C LEU A 36 15.82 -9.80 -11.57
N ASN A 37 15.61 -11.08 -11.89
CA ASN A 37 15.89 -11.69 -13.18
C ASN A 37 14.80 -12.72 -13.51
N LYS A 38 14.47 -12.89 -14.80
CA LYS A 38 13.53 -13.93 -15.26
C LYS A 38 14.01 -15.32 -14.79
N GLY A 39 13.17 -16.03 -14.04
CA GLY A 39 13.48 -17.37 -13.52
C GLY A 39 14.30 -17.41 -12.22
N SER A 40 14.72 -16.26 -11.70
CA SER A 40 15.37 -16.19 -10.39
C SER A 40 14.33 -16.27 -9.28
N LYS A 41 14.61 -17.08 -8.24
CA LYS A 41 13.83 -17.06 -6.99
C LYS A 41 14.14 -15.83 -6.12
N LYS A 42 15.06 -14.95 -6.57
CA LYS A 42 15.43 -13.74 -5.84
C LYS A 42 14.39 -12.65 -6.00
N THR A 43 13.77 -12.24 -4.91
CA THR A 43 12.74 -11.19 -4.87
C THR A 43 13.15 -10.05 -3.94
N ILE A 44 12.92 -8.82 -4.38
CA ILE A 44 12.93 -7.62 -3.54
C ILE A 44 11.50 -7.16 -3.28
N TRP A 45 11.23 -6.57 -2.13
CA TRP A 45 9.90 -6.04 -1.81
C TRP A 45 10.00 -4.58 -1.37
N PRO A 46 9.79 -3.61 -2.27
CA PRO A 46 9.75 -2.22 -1.90
C PRO A 46 8.42 -1.85 -1.23
N ILE A 47 8.47 -0.86 -0.34
CA ILE A 47 7.32 -0.10 0.12
C ILE A 47 7.31 1.20 -0.68
N LEU A 48 6.37 1.32 -1.60
CA LEU A 48 6.20 2.49 -2.44
C LEU A 48 5.01 3.30 -1.95
N LEU A 49 5.17 4.61 -1.86
CA LEU A 49 4.11 5.56 -1.52
C LEU A 49 3.97 6.57 -2.66
N VAL A 50 2.75 7.05 -2.88
CA VAL A 50 2.44 8.19 -3.75
C VAL A 50 1.53 9.18 -3.03
N VAL A 51 1.68 10.45 -3.36
CA VAL A 51 0.80 11.53 -2.91
C VAL A 51 -0.39 11.63 -3.85
N ASN A 52 -1.60 11.47 -3.33
CA ASN A 52 -2.81 11.37 -4.15
C ASN A 52 -3.21 12.70 -4.79
N GLU A 53 -2.89 13.84 -4.15
CA GLU A 53 -3.20 15.18 -4.64
C GLU A 53 -2.36 15.57 -5.88
N ILE A 54 -1.29 14.82 -6.18
CA ILE A 54 -0.56 14.97 -7.45
C ILE A 54 -1.45 14.44 -8.58
N PRO A 55 -1.63 15.17 -9.70
CA PRO A 55 -2.45 14.72 -10.81
C PRO A 55 -2.03 13.35 -11.36
N ILE A 56 -3.01 12.50 -11.70
CA ILE A 56 -2.79 11.10 -12.12
C ILE A 56 -1.73 10.93 -13.22
N LYS A 57 -1.64 11.88 -14.15
CA LYS A 57 -0.65 11.88 -15.25
C LYS A 57 0.81 11.95 -14.78
N ARG A 58 1.06 12.43 -13.57
CA ARG A 58 2.40 12.57 -12.98
C ARG A 58 2.57 11.81 -11.66
N ARG A 59 1.47 11.44 -11.00
CA ARG A 59 1.47 10.79 -9.68
C ARG A 59 2.40 9.58 -9.58
N PHE A 60 2.43 8.75 -10.62
CA PHE A 60 3.21 7.51 -10.67
C PHE A 60 4.54 7.66 -11.42
N SER A 61 4.93 8.88 -11.79
CA SER A 61 6.25 9.12 -12.38
C SER A 61 7.35 8.89 -11.33
N PRO A 62 8.56 8.43 -11.72
CA PRO A 62 9.65 8.14 -10.79
C PRO A 62 9.99 9.27 -9.82
N GLU A 63 9.85 10.53 -10.22
CA GLU A 63 10.12 11.70 -9.38
C GLU A 63 9.09 11.91 -8.26
N ASN A 64 7.90 11.31 -8.35
CA ASN A 64 6.81 11.43 -7.37
C ASN A 64 6.60 10.14 -6.57
N LEU A 65 7.37 9.09 -6.87
CA LEU A 65 7.39 7.85 -6.08
C LEU A 65 8.27 8.04 -4.85
N ILE A 66 7.71 7.75 -3.68
CA ILE A 66 8.45 7.75 -2.41
C ILE A 66 8.78 6.30 -2.07
N LEU A 67 10.07 5.98 -2.04
CA LEU A 67 10.57 4.68 -1.59
C LEU A 67 10.71 4.69 -0.06
N ALA A 68 9.69 4.19 0.65
CA ALA A 68 9.65 4.20 2.11
C ALA A 68 10.46 3.08 2.76
N GLY A 69 10.77 2.02 2.03
CA GLY A 69 11.58 0.90 2.52
C GLY A 69 11.81 -0.15 1.44
N VAL A 70 12.84 -0.98 1.63
CA VAL A 70 13.14 -2.12 0.76
C VAL A 70 13.49 -3.33 1.59
N TRP A 71 12.75 -4.42 1.39
CA TRP A 71 13.18 -5.75 1.81
C TRP A 71 14.10 -6.32 0.71
N PRO A 72 15.39 -6.53 1.00
CA PRO A 72 16.39 -6.87 -0.03
C PRO A 72 16.34 -8.33 -0.50
N GLY A 73 15.55 -9.19 0.14
CA GLY A 73 15.50 -10.62 -0.17
C GLY A 73 16.61 -11.42 0.53
N PRO A 74 17.04 -12.58 -0.01
CA PRO A 74 16.79 -13.03 -1.37
C PRO A 74 15.37 -13.57 -1.60
N THR A 75 14.60 -13.92 -0.57
CA THR A 75 13.26 -14.50 -0.75
C THR A 75 12.17 -13.55 -0.27
N LYS A 76 10.91 -13.90 -0.61
CA LYS A 76 9.71 -13.34 0.01
C LYS A 76 9.90 -13.32 1.54
N PRO A 77 9.61 -12.20 2.22
CA PRO A 77 9.68 -12.15 3.67
C PRO A 77 8.69 -13.17 4.28
N SER A 78 9.07 -13.79 5.40
CA SER A 78 8.12 -14.56 6.20
C SER A 78 7.08 -13.60 6.81
N ARG A 79 5.97 -14.14 7.35
CA ARG A 79 4.96 -13.32 8.05
C ARG A 79 5.57 -12.48 9.17
N THR A 80 6.42 -13.10 9.98
CA THR A 80 7.15 -12.42 11.06
C THR A 80 8.08 -11.35 10.50
N HIS A 81 8.84 -11.65 9.44
CA HIS A 81 9.71 -10.65 8.81
C HIS A 81 8.93 -9.47 8.23
N MET A 82 7.80 -9.72 7.57
CA MET A 82 6.93 -8.65 7.04
C MET A 82 6.40 -7.77 8.18
N ALA A 83 5.93 -8.37 9.28
CA ALA A 83 5.45 -7.60 10.44
C ALA A 83 6.54 -6.69 11.02
N TYR A 84 7.77 -7.18 11.17
CA TYR A 84 8.90 -6.35 11.62
C TYR A 84 9.28 -5.29 10.60
N PHE A 85 9.28 -5.63 9.31
CA PHE A 85 9.64 -4.71 8.23
C PHE A 85 8.66 -3.53 8.14
N LEU A 86 7.36 -3.79 8.28
CA LEU A 86 6.31 -2.76 8.25
C LEU A 86 6.29 -1.88 9.50
N LYS A 87 6.84 -2.34 10.63
CA LYS A 87 6.75 -1.64 11.92
C LYS A 87 7.21 -0.19 11.83
N SER A 88 8.33 0.06 11.16
CA SER A 88 8.88 1.42 11.02
C SER A 88 7.95 2.31 10.19
N THR A 89 7.51 1.82 9.02
CA THR A 89 6.59 2.56 8.15
C THR A 89 5.26 2.86 8.83
N VAL A 90 4.67 1.89 9.53
CA VAL A 90 3.42 2.08 10.27
C VAL A 90 3.61 3.12 11.38
N THR A 91 4.72 3.05 12.13
CA THR A 91 5.02 4.02 13.19
C THR A 91 5.10 5.45 12.63
N GLU A 92 5.79 5.65 11.51
CA GLU A 92 5.89 6.97 10.89
C GLU A 92 4.56 7.45 10.30
N LEU A 93 3.79 6.59 9.65
CA LEU A 93 2.47 6.94 9.13
C LEU A 93 1.51 7.35 10.26
N THR A 94 1.49 6.62 11.37
CA THR A 94 0.70 6.99 12.55
C THR A 94 1.17 8.31 13.16
N ARG A 95 2.47 8.59 13.16
CA ARG A 95 3.00 9.89 13.62
C ARG A 95 2.53 11.02 12.71
N LEU A 96 2.57 10.84 11.39
CA LEU A 96 2.15 11.85 10.43
C LEU A 96 0.63 12.09 10.43
N GLU A 97 -0.17 11.07 10.74
CA GLU A 97 -1.63 11.20 10.90
C GLU A 97 -2.00 12.11 12.08
N ASN A 98 -1.20 12.07 13.15
CA ASN A 98 -1.35 12.96 14.31
C ASN A 98 -0.94 14.42 14.04
N GLY A 99 -0.33 14.68 12.89
CA GLY A 99 0.09 16.01 12.46
C GLY A 99 1.55 16.31 12.81
N ILE A 100 2.22 16.99 11.89
CA ILE A 100 3.58 17.48 12.05
C ILE A 100 3.64 18.95 11.61
N GLY A 101 4.34 19.77 12.39
CA GLY A 101 4.58 21.17 12.04
C GLY A 101 5.61 21.28 10.93
N PHE A 102 5.21 21.85 9.80
CA PHE A 102 6.11 22.22 8.72
C PHE A 102 6.42 23.70 8.80
N TYR A 103 7.70 24.00 8.89
CA TYR A 103 8.20 25.37 8.81
C TYR A 103 8.24 25.81 7.35
N ILE A 104 7.52 26.89 7.05
CA ILE A 104 7.55 27.55 5.75
C ILE A 104 8.30 28.87 5.95
N PRO A 105 9.55 28.94 5.46
CA PRO A 105 10.31 30.19 5.52
C PRO A 105 9.59 31.25 4.71
N SER A 106 9.46 32.43 5.29
CA SER A 106 8.89 33.57 4.60
C SER A 106 9.73 33.92 3.37
N GLN A 107 9.11 33.98 2.18
CA GLN A 107 9.79 34.44 0.96
C GLN A 107 9.93 35.96 0.86
N VAL A 108 9.41 36.70 1.85
CA VAL A 108 9.47 38.16 1.93
C VAL A 108 10.11 38.56 3.26
N SER A 109 11.12 39.43 3.22
CA SER A 109 11.92 39.83 4.39
C SER A 109 11.11 40.51 5.51
N SER A 110 9.86 40.88 5.26
CA SER A 110 8.96 41.59 6.18
C SER A 110 7.81 40.74 6.75
N SER A 111 7.71 39.45 6.42
CA SER A 111 6.74 38.54 7.07
C SER A 111 7.42 37.54 8.00
N THR A 112 6.73 37.24 9.11
CA THR A 112 7.14 36.22 10.08
C THR A 112 7.04 34.83 9.45
N ASP A 113 8.02 33.98 9.75
CA ASP A 113 7.96 32.58 9.38
C ASP A 113 6.70 31.91 9.93
N GLN A 114 6.15 30.99 9.15
CA GLN A 114 4.90 30.32 9.49
C GLN A 114 5.15 28.83 9.72
N ILE A 115 4.59 28.30 10.80
CA ILE A 115 4.49 26.87 11.03
C ILE A 115 3.08 26.45 10.63
N ILE A 116 2.99 25.61 9.62
CA ILE A 116 1.71 25.00 9.21
C ILE A 116 1.67 23.58 9.75
N LEU A 117 0.59 23.24 10.46
CA LEU A 117 0.33 21.87 10.85
C LEU A 117 -0.18 21.11 9.63
N ILE A 118 0.54 20.04 9.23
CA ILE A 118 0.13 19.17 8.14
C ILE A 118 -0.09 17.75 8.68
N ARG A 119 -1.23 17.17 8.33
CA ARG A 119 -1.56 15.76 8.62
C ARG A 119 -1.44 14.92 7.35
N VAL A 120 -1.03 13.66 7.51
CA VAL A 120 -0.93 12.73 6.38
C VAL A 120 -1.74 11.47 6.65
N TYR A 121 -2.60 11.10 5.70
CA TYR A 121 -3.49 9.95 5.84
C TYR A 121 -3.21 8.90 4.76
N LEU A 122 -2.97 7.65 5.15
CA LEU A 122 -2.93 6.54 4.22
C LEU A 122 -4.36 6.07 3.92
N ILE A 123 -4.87 6.34 2.72
CA ILE A 123 -6.27 6.04 2.36
C ILE A 123 -6.41 4.88 1.36
N GLY A 124 -5.29 4.37 0.85
CA GLY A 124 -5.27 3.29 -0.14
C GLY A 124 -4.04 2.41 -0.02
N ALA A 125 -4.22 1.11 -0.26
CA ALA A 125 -3.14 0.16 -0.46
C ALA A 125 -3.44 -0.69 -1.69
N CYS A 126 -2.48 -0.79 -2.60
CA CYS A 126 -2.55 -1.59 -3.81
C CYS A 126 -1.54 -2.73 -3.70
N CYS A 127 -2.03 -3.95 -3.52
CA CYS A 127 -1.21 -5.16 -3.48
C CYS A 127 -1.91 -6.24 -4.32
N ASP A 128 -1.15 -7.14 -4.94
CA ASP A 128 -1.74 -8.38 -5.45
C ASP A 128 -2.26 -9.23 -4.26
N LYS A 129 -3.08 -10.24 -4.54
CA LYS A 129 -3.72 -11.01 -3.46
C LYS A 129 -2.71 -11.74 -2.54
N PRO A 130 -1.67 -12.41 -3.07
CA PRO A 130 -0.61 -12.98 -2.24
C PRO A 130 0.17 -11.97 -1.38
N ALA A 131 0.50 -10.80 -1.91
CA ALA A 131 1.18 -9.73 -1.18
C ALA A 131 0.26 -9.11 -0.12
N GLN A 132 -1.01 -8.87 -0.47
CA GLN A 132 -2.03 -8.38 0.45
C GLN A 132 -2.16 -9.31 1.66
N ALA A 133 -2.26 -10.62 1.43
CA ALA A 133 -2.35 -11.62 2.49
C ALA A 133 -1.12 -11.59 3.41
N LEU A 134 0.06 -11.35 2.85
CA LEU A 134 1.29 -11.23 3.64
C LEU A 134 1.33 -9.94 4.47
N VAL A 135 1.01 -8.80 3.86
CA VAL A 135 1.00 -7.47 4.49
C VAL A 135 -0.03 -7.40 5.60
N GLN A 136 -1.21 -7.99 5.40
CA GLN A 136 -2.32 -8.00 6.37
C GLN A 136 -2.26 -9.18 7.36
N ASN A 137 -1.25 -10.04 7.24
CA ASN A 137 -1.13 -11.28 8.01
C ASN A 137 -2.38 -12.20 7.92
N LEU A 138 -2.96 -12.31 6.73
CA LEU A 138 -4.11 -13.17 6.40
C LEU A 138 -3.68 -14.47 5.73
N PRO A 139 -4.54 -15.52 5.72
CA PRO A 139 -4.31 -16.72 4.91
C PRO A 139 -4.04 -16.38 3.44
N GLU A 140 -3.19 -17.17 2.78
CA GLU A 140 -2.94 -16.96 1.36
C GLU A 140 -4.19 -17.30 0.52
N PRO A 141 -4.35 -16.73 -0.69
CA PRO A 141 -5.54 -16.95 -1.51
C PRO A 141 -5.81 -18.42 -1.88
N ILE A 142 -4.78 -19.27 -1.79
CA ILE A 142 -4.86 -20.72 -2.04
C ILE A 142 -5.33 -21.54 -0.83
N ALA A 143 -5.48 -20.91 0.35
CA ALA A 143 -5.96 -21.59 1.55
C ALA A 143 -7.44 -21.96 1.41
N ALA A 144 -7.89 -22.96 2.19
CA ALA A 144 -9.29 -23.35 2.25
C ALA A 144 -10.22 -22.15 2.48
N PHE A 145 -9.81 -21.21 3.33
CA PHE A 145 -10.49 -19.93 3.56
C PHE A 145 -9.54 -18.77 3.23
N GLY A 146 -9.25 -18.58 1.95
CA GLY A 146 -8.29 -17.58 1.46
C GLY A 146 -8.85 -16.18 1.23
N CYS A 147 -10.17 -15.97 1.37
CA CYS A 147 -10.79 -14.67 1.13
C CYS A 147 -10.78 -13.79 2.39
N GLU A 148 -10.27 -12.57 2.27
CA GLU A 148 -10.29 -11.57 3.35
C GLU A 148 -11.69 -10.98 3.66
N ARG A 149 -12.68 -11.24 2.79
CA ARG A 149 -14.02 -10.64 2.87
C ARG A 149 -15.12 -11.62 3.23
N CYS A 150 -14.91 -12.91 2.97
CA CYS A 150 -15.94 -13.92 3.21
C CYS A 150 -15.31 -15.22 3.71
N GLU A 151 -16.14 -16.03 4.36
CA GLU A 151 -15.75 -17.32 4.95
C GLU A 151 -16.08 -18.48 4.00
N LEU A 152 -16.10 -18.23 2.69
CA LEU A 152 -16.38 -19.27 1.71
C LEU A 152 -15.18 -20.21 1.59
N GLU A 153 -15.43 -21.50 1.81
CA GLU A 153 -14.44 -22.53 1.59
C GLU A 153 -14.19 -22.72 0.08
N VAL A 154 -12.91 -22.71 -0.31
CA VAL A 154 -12.49 -23.09 -1.66
C VAL A 154 -12.71 -24.59 -1.81
N LYS A 155 -13.83 -24.96 -2.41
CA LYS A 155 -14.06 -26.33 -2.89
C LYS A 155 -13.13 -26.57 -4.07
N TYR A 156 -12.01 -27.27 -3.85
CA TYR A 156 -11.22 -27.82 -4.93
C TYR A 156 -12.12 -28.72 -5.77
N ARG A 157 -12.62 -28.20 -6.90
CA ARG A 157 -13.14 -29.05 -7.96
C ARG A 157 -11.90 -29.68 -8.58
N PHE A 158 -11.48 -30.83 -8.04
CA PHE A 158 -10.59 -31.73 -8.73
C PHE A 158 -11.14 -31.86 -10.14
N LEU A 159 -10.44 -31.32 -11.13
CA LEU A 159 -10.55 -31.83 -12.48
C LEU A 159 -10.12 -33.29 -12.37
N SER A 160 -11.10 -34.17 -12.28
CA SER A 160 -10.95 -35.60 -12.48
C SER A 160 -10.42 -35.81 -13.90
N TYR A 161 -9.10 -35.71 -14.06
CA TYR A 161 -8.40 -36.10 -15.28
C TYR A 161 -7.13 -36.86 -14.89
N SER A 162 -7.32 -38.08 -14.39
CA SER A 162 -6.42 -39.22 -14.54
C SER A 162 -6.97 -40.44 -13.80
N SER A 163 -8.12 -40.93 -14.26
CA SER A 163 -8.56 -42.32 -14.04
C SER A 163 -8.63 -43.04 -15.38
N LYS A 164 -7.55 -43.01 -16.14
CA LYS A 164 -7.25 -43.93 -17.25
C LYS A 164 -5.75 -43.96 -17.43
N LEU A 165 -5.05 -44.90 -16.79
CA LEU A 165 -3.78 -45.51 -17.21
C LEU A 165 -3.41 -46.59 -16.18
N ILE A 166 -4.29 -47.58 -16.01
CA ILE A 166 -3.93 -48.95 -15.60
C ILE A 166 -4.88 -49.83 -16.42
N ASP A 167 -4.42 -50.27 -17.58
CA ASP A 167 -4.87 -51.46 -18.31
C ASP A 167 -4.00 -51.59 -19.57
N THR A 168 -2.83 -52.23 -19.38
CA THR A 168 -2.20 -53.29 -20.19
C THR A 168 -0.77 -53.48 -19.70
#